data_AF-A0AAU1C605-F1
#
_entry.id   AF-A0AAU1C605-F1
#
_cell.length_a   1.000
_cell.length_b   1.000
_cell.length_c   1.000
_cell.angle_alpha   90.00
_cell.angle_beta   90.00
_cell.angle_gamma   90.00
#
_symmetry.space_group_name_H-M   'P 1'
#
loop_
_entity.id
_entity.type
_entity.pdbx_description
1 polymer ?
#
loop_
_entity_poly.entity_id
_entity_poly.type
_entity_poly.pdbx_seq_one_letter_code
_entity_poly.pdbx_strand_id
1 'polypeptide(L)'
;MTNSPPTPMATARALELVLEYAGLGFELKQGPAPGGCRLRLAPSVAYPWTHGDVRAHLLAEGITAEVEHLAPAPRPGHGLVLTLPSEQEVQALGRLLETRLTEAQNSALQLHRALARIGVERHVEIQDVGSRALIDIGMLDTDTAALLYRRLGGDELVLRALDLGDWHDHERFARELERALAATGQALPVESVPTCGHCRGLRGGNRIRLDYLDADDALLLADALHRNTASAGSFRPSS
;
A
#
# COMPACT_ATOMS: atom_id res chain seq x y z
N MET A 1 2.65 7.21 25.28
CA MET A 1 2.56 7.55 23.84
C MET A 1 1.14 8.01 23.56
N THR A 2 0.93 9.30 23.30
CA THR A 2 -0.34 9.80 22.78
C THR A 2 -0.30 9.60 21.27
N ASN A 3 -0.82 8.48 20.78
CA ASN A 3 -1.21 8.39 19.37
C ASN A 3 -2.33 9.39 19.20
N SER A 4 -2.03 10.57 18.67
CA SER A 4 -3.07 11.49 18.23
C SER A 4 -4.01 10.69 17.31
N PRO A 5 -5.34 10.76 17.52
CA PRO A 5 -6.26 10.08 16.64
C PRO A 5 -5.98 10.53 15.19
N PRO A 6 -6.03 9.60 14.22
CA PRO A 6 -5.88 9.96 12.82
C PRO A 6 -6.88 11.07 12.48
N THR A 7 -6.44 12.10 11.78
CA THR A 7 -7.34 13.18 11.36
C THR A 7 -8.45 12.60 10.45
N PRO A 8 -9.62 13.25 10.35
CA PRO A 8 -10.72 12.82 9.48
C PRO A 8 -10.29 12.41 8.07
N MET A 9 -9.34 13.16 7.48
CA MET A 9 -8.78 12.87 6.16
C MET A 9 -7.91 11.61 6.12
N ALA A 10 -7.16 11.31 7.18
CA ALA A 10 -6.33 10.12 7.26
C ALA A 10 -7.17 8.84 7.32
N THR A 11 -8.29 8.87 8.05
CA THR A 11 -9.20 7.73 8.16
C THR A 11 -9.92 7.43 6.84
N ALA A 12 -10.40 8.45 6.12
CA ALA A 12 -11.01 8.28 4.81
C ALA A 12 -10.01 7.73 3.77
N ARG A 13 -8.78 8.26 3.74
CA ARG A 13 -7.70 7.74 2.87
C ARG A 13 -7.32 6.30 3.19
N ALA A 14 -7.33 5.92 4.46
CA ALA A 14 -7.07 4.53 4.85
C ALA A 14 -8.16 3.58 4.33
N LEU A 15 -9.43 3.99 4.36
CA LEU A 15 -10.53 3.23 3.78
C LEU A 15 -10.44 3.16 2.25
N GLU A 16 -10.13 4.28 1.59
CA GLU A 16 -9.90 4.35 0.14
C GLU A 16 -8.86 3.31 -0.31
N LEU A 17 -7.72 3.27 0.38
CA LEU A 17 -6.67 2.30 0.09
C LEU A 17 -7.13 0.84 0.24
N VAL A 18 -7.90 0.53 1.29
CA VAL A 18 -8.46 -0.82 1.49
C VAL A 18 -9.42 -1.19 0.36
N LEU A 19 -10.24 -0.24 -0.09
CA LEU A 19 -11.20 -0.44 -1.18
C LEU A 19 -10.49 -0.65 -2.53
N GLU A 20 -9.38 0.03 -2.77
CA GLU A 20 -8.52 -0.17 -3.95
C GLU A 20 -7.98 -1.61 -3.99
N TYR A 21 -7.35 -2.06 -2.89
CA TYR A 21 -6.81 -3.43 -2.81
C TYR A 21 -7.90 -4.51 -2.79
N ALA A 22 -9.08 -4.19 -2.28
CA ALA A 22 -10.26 -5.05 -2.36
C ALA A 22 -10.74 -5.26 -3.82
N GLY A 23 -10.29 -4.43 -4.77
CA GLY A 23 -10.75 -4.47 -6.16
C GLY A 23 -12.22 -4.04 -6.32
N LEU A 24 -12.74 -3.27 -5.36
CA LEU A 24 -14.10 -2.74 -5.41
C LEU A 24 -14.14 -1.49 -6.28
N GLY A 25 -15.11 -1.37 -7.18
CA GLY A 25 -15.41 -0.07 -7.77
C GLY A 25 -16.08 0.79 -6.71
N PHE A 26 -15.56 2.00 -6.43
CA PHE A 26 -16.13 2.86 -5.40
C PHE A 26 -16.09 4.35 -5.76
N GLU A 27 -16.96 5.12 -5.12
CA GLU A 27 -16.82 6.57 -4.97
C GLU A 27 -16.86 6.89 -3.48
N LEU A 28 -15.83 7.55 -2.97
CA LEU A 28 -15.78 8.01 -1.59
C LEU A 28 -15.93 9.54 -1.54
N LYS A 29 -16.90 10.01 -0.76
CA LYS A 29 -17.15 11.44 -0.54
C LYS A 29 -17.18 11.76 0.94
N GLN A 30 -16.91 13.01 1.29
CA GLN A 30 -17.08 13.46 2.67
C GLN A 30 -18.55 13.31 3.08
N GLY A 31 -18.76 12.77 4.29
CA GLY A 31 -20.08 12.55 4.85
C GLY A 31 -20.72 13.84 5.39
N PRO A 32 -22.00 13.78 5.79
CA PRO A 32 -22.71 14.92 6.36
C PRO A 32 -22.17 15.33 7.74
N ALA A 33 -21.51 14.40 8.45
CA ALA A 33 -20.89 14.63 9.76
C ALA A 33 -19.36 14.72 9.64
N PRO A 34 -18.69 15.56 10.46
CA PRO A 34 -17.23 15.58 10.54
C PRO A 34 -16.66 14.19 10.85
N GLY A 35 -15.69 13.74 10.05
CA GLY A 35 -15.08 12.41 10.22
C GLY A 35 -15.88 11.24 9.63
N GLY A 36 -17.13 11.47 9.22
CA GLY A 36 -17.92 10.50 8.47
C GLY A 36 -17.63 10.53 6.96
N CYS A 37 -18.09 9.51 6.25
CA CYS A 37 -18.01 9.45 4.80
C CYS A 37 -19.30 8.91 4.17
N ARG A 38 -19.51 9.27 2.90
CA ARG A 38 -20.51 8.64 2.05
C ARG A 38 -19.76 7.79 1.03
N LEU A 39 -19.96 6.47 1.11
CA LEU A 39 -19.33 5.49 0.26
C LEU A 39 -20.37 4.91 -0.71
N ARG A 40 -20.12 5.05 -2.00
CA ARG A 40 -20.87 4.33 -3.05
C ARG A 40 -20.02 3.16 -3.52
N LEU A 41 -20.57 1.95 -3.49
CA LEU A 41 -19.95 0.73 -3.98
C LEU A 41 -20.62 0.27 -5.27
N ALA A 42 -19.79 -0.09 -6.24
CA ALA A 42 -20.21 -0.81 -7.43
C ALA A 42 -20.58 -2.25 -7.03
N PRO A 43 -21.54 -2.87 -7.74
CA PRO A 43 -21.87 -4.27 -7.55
C PRO A 43 -20.62 -5.14 -7.79
N SER A 44 -20.31 -6.04 -6.85
CA SER A 44 -19.19 -6.97 -7.00
C SER A 44 -19.58 -8.37 -6.56
N VAL A 45 -19.27 -9.37 -7.39
CA VAL A 45 -19.46 -10.79 -7.06
C VAL A 45 -18.46 -11.28 -6.01
N ALA A 46 -17.31 -10.62 -5.87
CA ALA A 46 -16.28 -10.96 -4.88
C ALA A 46 -16.73 -10.65 -3.44
N TYR A 47 -17.78 -9.84 -3.26
CA TYR A 47 -18.30 -9.44 -1.96
C TYR A 47 -19.79 -9.77 -1.82
N PRO A 48 -20.15 -11.06 -1.61
CA PRO A 48 -21.54 -11.50 -1.54
C PRO A 48 -22.38 -10.77 -0.49
N TRP A 49 -21.77 -10.28 0.59
CA TRP A 49 -22.45 -9.52 1.64
C TRP A 49 -23.11 -8.23 1.12
N THR A 50 -22.65 -7.69 -0.03
CA THR A 50 -23.21 -6.49 -0.66
C THR A 50 -24.56 -6.72 -1.36
N HIS A 51 -25.00 -7.98 -1.51
CA HIS A 51 -26.24 -8.35 -2.22
C HIS A 51 -27.37 -8.84 -1.30
N GLY A 52 -27.14 -8.93 0.01
CA GLY A 52 -28.09 -9.45 1.00
C GLY A 52 -28.68 -8.36 1.91
N ASP A 53 -29.02 -8.74 3.14
CA ASP A 53 -29.36 -7.76 4.18
C ASP A 53 -28.07 -7.09 4.70
N VAL A 54 -27.56 -6.15 3.90
CA VAL A 54 -26.34 -5.39 4.19
C VAL A 54 -26.44 -4.71 5.57
N ARG A 55 -27.61 -4.19 5.91
CA ARG A 55 -27.83 -3.49 7.19
C ARG A 55 -27.65 -4.44 8.37
N ALA A 56 -28.26 -5.62 8.33
CA ALA A 56 -28.09 -6.61 9.38
C ALA A 56 -26.63 -7.07 9.51
N HIS A 57 -25.93 -7.24 8.38
CA HIS A 57 -24.50 -7.62 8.39
C HIS A 57 -23.63 -6.55 9.04
N LEU A 58 -23.78 -5.29 8.63
CA LEU A 58 -23.05 -4.16 9.22
C LEU A 58 -23.35 -4.00 10.71
N LEU A 59 -24.60 -4.15 11.12
CA LEU A 59 -24.99 -4.09 12.53
C LEU A 59 -24.37 -5.21 13.37
N ALA A 60 -24.21 -6.41 12.82
CA ALA A 60 -23.53 -7.52 13.51
C ALA A 60 -22.05 -7.19 13.78
N GLU A 61 -21.44 -6.37 12.94
CA GLU A 61 -20.07 -5.85 13.07
C GLU A 61 -20.03 -4.52 13.87
N GLY A 62 -21.16 -4.09 14.45
CA GLY A 62 -21.28 -2.87 15.24
C GLY A 62 -21.27 -1.56 14.44
N ILE A 63 -21.52 -1.63 13.13
CA ILE A 63 -21.57 -0.48 12.22
C ILE A 63 -23.03 -0.07 12.02
N THR A 64 -23.36 1.19 12.36
CA THR A 64 -24.76 1.69 12.29
C THR A 64 -25.07 2.50 11.03
N ALA A 65 -24.22 2.37 10.01
CA ALA A 65 -24.34 3.05 8.73
C ALA A 65 -25.76 2.99 8.14
N GLU A 66 -26.19 4.11 7.55
CA GLU A 66 -27.40 4.12 6.73
C GLU A 66 -27.10 3.44 5.40
N VAL A 67 -28.04 2.60 4.95
CA VAL A 67 -27.87 1.77 3.75
C VAL A 67 -28.95 2.13 2.74
N GLU A 68 -28.53 2.58 1.56
CA GLU A 68 -29.40 2.86 0.42
C GLU A 68 -29.02 1.94 -0.75
N HIS A 69 -29.96 1.11 -1.20
CA HIS A 69 -29.80 0.33 -2.43
C HIS A 69 -30.19 1.20 -3.64
N LEU A 70 -29.28 1.33 -4.60
CA LEU A 70 -29.54 2.07 -5.82
C LEU A 70 -30.38 1.20 -6.78
N ALA A 71 -31.57 1.70 -7.13
CA ALA A 71 -32.48 1.05 -8.06
C ALA A 71 -31.80 0.74 -9.41
N PRO A 72 -32.20 -0.36 -10.09
CA PRO A 72 -31.53 -0.78 -11.31
C PRO A 72 -31.90 0.16 -12.46
N ALA A 73 -30.91 0.86 -13.02
CA ALA A 73 -31.05 1.55 -14.30
C ALA A 73 -29.71 1.55 -15.05
N PRO A 74 -29.67 1.26 -16.35
CA PRO A 74 -30.35 0.21 -17.11
C PRO A 74 -29.44 -1.04 -17.28
N ARG A 75 -28.56 -1.34 -16.31
CA ARG A 75 -27.60 -2.46 -16.37
C ARG A 75 -27.74 -3.35 -15.13
N PRO A 76 -27.43 -4.66 -15.23
CA PRO A 76 -27.50 -5.55 -14.08
C PRO A 76 -26.47 -5.17 -13.01
N GLY A 77 -26.96 -5.04 -11.76
CA GLY A 77 -26.18 -4.80 -10.55
C GLY A 77 -26.78 -3.68 -9.69
N HIS A 78 -27.11 -3.97 -8.42
CA HIS A 78 -27.53 -2.96 -7.45
C HIS A 78 -26.29 -2.27 -6.88
N GLY A 79 -26.12 -0.98 -7.17
CA GLY A 79 -25.12 -0.19 -6.46
C GLY A 79 -25.55 0.00 -5.01
N LEU A 80 -24.59 0.07 -4.11
CA LEU A 80 -24.83 0.21 -2.68
C LEU A 80 -24.30 1.56 -2.22
N VAL A 81 -25.07 2.33 -1.46
CA VAL A 81 -24.60 3.56 -0.82
C VAL A 81 -24.67 3.38 0.68
N LEU A 82 -23.53 3.63 1.34
CA LEU A 82 -23.36 3.61 2.78
C LEU A 82 -23.08 5.03 3.27
N THR A 83 -23.84 5.49 4.25
CA THR A 83 -23.55 6.74 4.97
C THR A 83 -23.01 6.39 6.35
N LEU A 84 -21.70 6.59 6.53
CA LEU A 84 -20.98 6.34 7.77
C LEU A 84 -20.90 7.67 8.56
N PRO A 85 -21.56 7.78 9.73
CA PRO A 85 -21.69 9.02 10.47
C PRO A 85 -20.44 9.42 11.27
N SER A 86 -19.44 8.54 11.44
CA SER A 86 -18.28 8.81 12.28
C SER A 86 -17.00 8.11 11.81
N GLU A 87 -15.84 8.62 12.24
CA GLU A 87 -14.54 8.00 11.95
C GLU A 87 -14.47 6.56 12.47
N GLN A 88 -15.08 6.27 13.62
CA GLN A 88 -15.08 4.94 14.21
C GLN A 88 -15.77 3.94 13.29
N GLU A 89 -16.86 4.33 12.64
CA GLU A 89 -17.55 3.47 11.68
C GLU A 89 -16.75 3.31 10.38
N VAL A 90 -16.10 4.38 9.90
CA VAL A 90 -15.20 4.30 8.74
C VAL A 90 -14.06 3.31 9.02
N GLN A 91 -13.46 3.37 10.21
CA GLN A 91 -12.42 2.42 10.64
C GLN A 91 -12.96 1.00 10.79
N ALA A 92 -14.17 0.84 11.34
CA ALA A 92 -14.80 -0.47 11.50
C ALA A 92 -15.09 -1.12 10.15
N LEU A 93 -15.60 -0.35 9.18
CA LEU A 93 -15.79 -0.84 7.81
C LEU A 93 -14.45 -1.21 7.16
N GLY A 94 -13.42 -0.37 7.33
CA GLY A 94 -12.07 -0.68 6.85
C GLY A 94 -11.56 -2.01 7.39
N ARG A 95 -11.68 -2.25 8.71
CA ARG A 95 -11.31 -3.53 9.33
C ARG A 95 -12.13 -4.70 8.77
N LEU A 96 -13.45 -4.53 8.62
CA LEU A 96 -14.30 -5.57 8.05
C LEU A 96 -13.85 -5.95 6.64
N LEU A 97 -13.56 -4.97 5.79
CA LEU A 97 -13.04 -5.21 4.44
C LEU A 97 -11.66 -5.88 4.45
N GLU A 98 -10.76 -5.43 5.32
CA GLU A 98 -9.42 -6.04 5.49
C GLU A 98 -9.50 -7.53 5.84
N THR A 99 -10.44 -7.94 6.70
CA THR A 99 -10.62 -9.37 7.04
C THR A 99 -11.08 -10.25 5.88
N ARG A 100 -11.51 -9.64 4.77
CA ARG A 100 -12.02 -10.33 3.58
C ARG A 100 -11.05 -10.28 2.40
N LEU A 101 -9.94 -9.56 2.53
CA LEU A 101 -8.89 -9.54 1.51
C LEU A 101 -8.29 -10.94 1.37
N THR A 102 -7.92 -11.29 0.14
CA THR A 102 -7.06 -12.45 -0.09
C THR A 102 -5.70 -12.22 0.56
N GLU A 103 -4.93 -13.29 0.73
CA GLU A 103 -3.59 -13.23 1.30
C GLU A 103 -2.67 -12.27 0.52
N ALA A 104 -2.69 -12.33 -0.82
CA ALA A 104 -1.93 -11.41 -1.67
C ALA A 104 -2.40 -9.96 -1.54
N GLN A 105 -3.73 -9.72 -1.49
CA GLN A 105 -4.28 -8.37 -1.30
C GLN A 105 -3.89 -7.76 0.05
N ASN A 106 -3.96 -8.54 1.12
CA ASN A 106 -3.56 -8.09 2.44
C ASN A 106 -2.05 -7.80 2.48
N SER A 107 -1.23 -8.71 1.95
CA SER A 107 0.23 -8.55 1.93
C SER A 107 0.67 -7.33 1.12
N ALA A 108 0.05 -7.10 -0.04
CA ALA A 108 0.28 -5.90 -0.85
C ALA A 108 -0.16 -4.62 -0.11
N LEU A 109 -1.31 -4.65 0.58
CA LEU A 109 -1.78 -3.53 1.41
C LEU A 109 -0.81 -3.22 2.57
N GLN A 110 -0.30 -4.25 3.27
CA GLN A 110 0.68 -4.05 4.35
C GLN A 110 1.99 -3.47 3.82
N LEU A 111 2.47 -3.97 2.68
CA LEU A 111 3.66 -3.45 2.03
C LEU A 111 3.47 -2.00 1.55
N HIS A 112 2.33 -1.67 0.94
CA HIS A 112 1.99 -0.29 0.57
C HIS A 112 2.06 0.62 1.80
N ARG A 113 1.42 0.23 2.91
CA ARG A 113 1.44 1.01 4.16
C ARG A 113 2.85 1.18 4.71
N ALA A 114 3.69 0.15 4.64
CA ALA A 114 5.07 0.20 5.08
C ALA A 114 5.94 1.14 4.21
N LEU A 115 5.75 1.10 2.89
CA LEU A 115 6.39 2.01 1.94
C LEU A 115 5.96 3.47 2.17
N ALA A 116 4.66 3.72 2.31
CA ALA A 116 4.14 5.06 2.58
C ALA A 116 4.72 5.65 3.88
N ARG A 117 4.90 4.83 4.92
CA ARG A 117 5.51 5.24 6.21
C ARG A 117 6.97 5.70 6.07
N ILE A 118 7.70 5.18 5.10
CA ILE A 118 9.08 5.63 4.84
C ILE A 118 9.15 6.82 3.88
N GLY A 119 8.02 7.30 3.37
CA GLY A 119 7.93 8.39 2.39
C GLY A 119 7.87 7.93 0.93
N VAL A 120 7.62 6.63 0.69
CA VAL A 120 7.45 6.07 -0.65
C VAL A 120 5.96 5.89 -0.92
N GLU A 121 5.32 6.94 -1.45
CA GLU A 121 3.91 6.92 -1.84
C GLU A 121 3.75 6.23 -3.19
N ARG A 122 3.63 4.90 -3.17
CA ARG A 122 3.52 4.09 -4.38
C ARG A 122 2.49 2.98 -4.22
N HIS A 123 1.64 2.84 -5.24
CA HIS A 123 0.75 1.70 -5.35
C HIS A 123 1.56 0.45 -5.70
N VAL A 124 1.36 -0.61 -4.92
CA VAL A 124 1.91 -1.94 -5.16
C VAL A 124 0.88 -2.74 -5.95
N GLU A 125 1.26 -3.22 -7.13
CA GLU A 125 0.37 -3.96 -8.02
C GLU A 125 0.32 -5.45 -7.65
N ILE A 126 -0.79 -6.11 -7.97
CA ILE A 126 -0.93 -7.56 -7.86
C ILE A 126 -1.10 -8.11 -9.27
N GLN A 127 -0.22 -9.03 -9.66
CA GLN A 127 -0.23 -9.69 -10.96
C GLN A 127 -0.59 -11.17 -10.78
N ASP A 128 -1.68 -11.59 -11.42
CA ASP A 128 -2.07 -12.99 -11.47
C ASP A 128 -1.24 -13.73 -12.54
N VAL A 129 -0.27 -14.54 -12.09
CA VAL A 129 0.59 -15.34 -12.96
C VAL A 129 0.25 -16.82 -12.76
N GLY A 130 -0.61 -17.32 -13.65
CA GLY A 130 -1.11 -18.69 -13.57
C GLY A 130 -2.01 -18.89 -12.34
N SER A 131 -1.57 -19.72 -11.39
CA SER A 131 -2.29 -19.97 -10.14
C SER A 131 -1.72 -19.19 -8.94
N ARG A 132 -0.77 -18.28 -9.17
CA ARG A 132 -0.13 -17.48 -8.12
C ARG A 132 -0.46 -16.01 -8.33
N ALA A 133 -0.72 -15.32 -7.23
CA ALA A 133 -0.77 -13.86 -7.20
C ALA A 133 0.61 -13.37 -6.74
N LEU A 134 1.27 -12.58 -7.58
CA LEU A 134 2.56 -11.97 -7.31
C LEU A 134 2.39 -10.47 -7.08
N ILE A 135 3.22 -9.91 -6.23
CA ILE A 135 3.17 -8.53 -5.76
C ILE A 135 4.33 -7.78 -6.41
N ASP A 136 4.01 -6.74 -7.18
CA ASP A 136 4.97 -5.92 -7.93
C ASP A 136 5.03 -4.51 -7.34
N ILE A 137 6.21 -4.14 -6.80
CA ILE A 137 6.46 -2.76 -6.33
C ILE A 137 6.70 -1.82 -7.53
N GLY A 138 7.06 -2.37 -8.69
CA GLY A 138 7.41 -1.64 -9.91
C GLY A 138 8.81 -1.02 -9.88
N MET A 139 9.13 -0.24 -10.92
CA MET A 139 10.45 0.40 -11.05
C MET A 139 10.60 1.62 -10.14
N LEU A 140 11.58 1.60 -9.23
CA LEU A 140 11.96 2.72 -8.38
C LEU A 140 12.92 3.65 -9.12
N ASP A 141 12.79 4.98 -8.95
CA ASP A 141 13.96 5.84 -9.21
C ASP A 141 15.05 5.59 -8.18
N THR A 142 16.24 6.05 -8.54
CA THR A 142 17.43 6.08 -7.71
C THR A 142 17.17 6.68 -6.32
N ASP A 143 16.44 7.79 -6.21
CA ASP A 143 16.18 8.45 -4.93
C ASP A 143 15.30 7.59 -4.02
N THR A 144 14.24 7.01 -4.57
CA THR A 144 13.34 6.09 -3.87
C THR A 144 14.06 4.81 -3.46
N ALA A 145 14.88 4.24 -4.35
CA ALA A 145 15.67 3.06 -4.05
C ALA A 145 16.73 3.33 -2.96
N ALA A 146 17.37 4.49 -2.99
CA ALA A 146 18.31 4.93 -1.96
C ALA A 146 17.61 5.14 -0.59
N LEU A 147 16.40 5.69 -0.60
CA LEU A 147 15.57 5.81 0.60
C LEU A 147 15.23 4.43 1.16
N LEU A 148 14.82 3.49 0.31
CA LEU A 148 14.56 2.10 0.70
C LEU A 148 15.82 1.45 1.31
N TYR A 149 16.98 1.56 0.64
CA TYR A 149 18.26 1.04 1.13
C TYR A 149 18.58 1.52 2.55
N ARG A 150 18.50 2.84 2.79
CA ARG A 150 18.72 3.43 4.14
C ARG A 150 17.76 2.87 5.18
N ARG A 151 16.49 2.70 4.81
CA ARG A 151 15.45 2.19 5.71
C ARG A 151 15.58 0.71 6.00
N LEU A 152 16.27 -0.03 5.16
CA LEU A 152 16.64 -1.42 5.39
C LEU A 152 17.93 -1.56 6.22
N GLY A 153 18.54 -0.45 6.65
CA GLY A 153 19.80 -0.46 7.41
C GLY A 153 21.05 -0.48 6.54
N GLY A 154 20.92 -0.12 5.26
CA GLY A 154 22.04 0.05 4.36
C GLY A 154 23.07 1.08 4.84
N ASP A 155 24.33 0.86 4.46
CA ASP A 155 25.45 1.71 4.85
C ASP A 155 25.48 3.01 4.03
N GLU A 156 25.18 4.12 4.69
CA GLU A 156 25.19 5.46 4.09
C GLU A 156 26.58 5.86 3.55
N LEU A 157 27.68 5.33 4.12
CA LEU A 157 29.02 5.60 3.60
C LEU A 157 29.22 4.95 2.23
N VAL A 158 28.68 3.75 2.02
CA VAL A 158 28.71 3.07 0.72
C VAL A 158 27.90 3.87 -0.28
N LEU A 159 26.68 4.28 0.07
CA LEU A 159 25.82 5.05 -0.82
C LEU A 159 26.46 6.38 -1.25
N ARG A 160 27.12 7.09 -0.34
CA ARG A 160 27.80 8.38 -0.63
C ARG A 160 29.04 8.25 -1.50
N ALA A 161 29.63 7.06 -1.57
CA ALA A 161 30.81 6.80 -2.38
C ALA A 161 30.48 6.48 -3.85
N LEU A 162 29.19 6.34 -4.19
CA LEU A 162 28.71 5.97 -5.53
C LEU A 162 28.19 7.20 -6.30
N ASP A 163 28.58 7.32 -7.56
CA ASP A 163 27.89 8.20 -8.51
C ASP A 163 26.72 7.44 -9.15
N LEU A 164 25.52 7.61 -8.63
CA LEU A 164 24.33 6.90 -9.13
C LEU A 164 23.88 7.37 -10.53
N GLY A 165 24.50 8.42 -11.07
CA GLY A 165 24.39 8.82 -12.48
C GLY A 165 25.26 7.97 -13.42
N ASP A 166 26.34 7.38 -12.91
CA ASP A 166 27.18 6.40 -13.61
C ASP A 166 26.55 5.00 -13.57
N TRP A 167 26.68 4.28 -14.68
CA TRP A 167 26.06 2.97 -14.83
C TRP A 167 26.68 1.89 -13.94
N HIS A 168 28.01 1.87 -13.81
CA HIS A 168 28.71 0.84 -13.05
C HIS A 168 28.46 1.01 -11.55
N ASP A 169 28.47 2.25 -11.08
CA ASP A 169 28.13 2.57 -9.70
C ASP A 169 26.64 2.32 -9.40
N HIS A 170 25.75 2.54 -10.37
CA HIS A 170 24.33 2.18 -10.25
C HIS A 170 24.11 0.65 -10.19
N GLU A 171 24.81 -0.14 -11.00
CA GLU A 171 24.82 -1.61 -10.86
C GLU A 171 25.37 -2.07 -9.51
N ARG A 172 26.44 -1.42 -9.03
CA ARG A 172 26.99 -1.70 -7.71
C ARG A 172 25.99 -1.37 -6.62
N PHE A 173 25.27 -0.25 -6.72
CA PHE A 173 24.19 0.10 -5.81
C PHE A 173 23.07 -0.95 -5.79
N ALA A 174 22.65 -1.45 -6.96
CA ALA A 174 21.64 -2.52 -7.04
C ALA A 174 22.05 -3.76 -6.22
N ARG A 175 23.32 -4.17 -6.30
CA ARG A 175 23.86 -5.28 -5.48
C ARG A 175 23.89 -4.98 -3.98
N GLU A 176 24.17 -3.75 -3.58
CA GLU A 176 24.12 -3.38 -2.16
C GLU A 176 22.68 -3.38 -1.64
N LEU A 177 21.72 -2.93 -2.46
CA LEU A 177 20.30 -3.01 -2.14
C LEU A 177 19.81 -4.45 -2.05
N GLU A 178 20.21 -5.32 -2.98
CA GLU A 178 19.95 -6.76 -2.92
C GLU A 178 20.45 -7.38 -1.61
N ARG A 179 21.66 -7.03 -1.16
CA ARG A 179 22.18 -7.50 0.14
C ARG A 179 21.39 -6.97 1.33
N ALA A 180 20.98 -5.71 1.29
CA ALA A 180 20.16 -5.13 2.35
C ALA A 180 18.78 -5.81 2.44
N LEU A 181 18.20 -6.19 1.29
CA LEU A 181 16.99 -7.01 1.23
C LEU A 181 17.25 -8.44 1.72
N ALA A 182 18.34 -9.08 1.32
CA ALA A 182 18.74 -10.40 1.82
C ALA A 182 18.85 -10.45 3.35
N ALA A 183 19.31 -9.36 3.97
CA ALA A 183 19.40 -9.24 5.42
C ALA A 183 18.03 -9.19 6.14
N THR A 184 16.92 -8.93 5.43
CA THR A 184 15.57 -9.03 6.00
C THR A 184 15.07 -10.48 6.08
N GLY A 185 15.83 -11.44 5.54
CA GLY A 185 15.47 -12.85 5.43
C GLY A 185 15.07 -13.27 4.02
N GLN A 186 15.17 -12.38 3.03
CA GLN A 186 14.66 -12.62 1.68
C GLN A 186 15.70 -12.35 0.59
N ALA A 187 16.05 -13.37 -0.19
CA ALA A 187 16.86 -13.19 -1.40
C ALA A 187 15.99 -12.68 -2.56
N LEU A 188 15.79 -11.37 -2.63
CA LEU A 188 15.05 -10.72 -3.71
C LEU A 188 16.01 -10.17 -4.76
N PRO A 189 15.96 -10.64 -6.01
CA PRO A 189 16.77 -10.07 -7.08
C PRO A 189 16.49 -8.57 -7.27
N VAL A 190 17.56 -7.80 -7.42
CA VAL A 190 17.50 -6.36 -7.70
C VAL A 190 18.23 -6.08 -9.00
N GLU A 191 17.50 -5.55 -9.97
CA GLU A 191 18.04 -5.21 -11.28
C GLU A 191 18.28 -3.71 -11.39
N SER A 192 19.47 -3.37 -11.87
CA SER A 192 19.81 -2.05 -12.36
C SER A 192 19.23 -1.87 -13.77
N VAL A 193 18.43 -0.84 -13.98
CA VAL A 193 17.80 -0.52 -15.27
C VAL A 193 18.33 0.84 -15.75
N PRO A 194 19.29 0.86 -16.69
CA PRO A 194 19.89 2.10 -17.16
C PRO A 194 18.88 2.87 -18.00
N THR A 195 18.93 4.20 -17.89
CA THR A 195 18.23 5.04 -18.86
C THR A 195 19.22 5.60 -19.87
N CYS A 196 18.96 5.32 -21.16
CA CYS A 196 19.76 5.82 -22.26
C CYS A 196 19.82 7.36 -22.27
N GLY A 197 20.92 7.96 -22.74
CA GLY A 197 21.07 9.43 -22.75
C GLY A 197 19.94 10.17 -23.49
N HIS A 198 19.44 9.60 -24.59
CA HIS A 198 18.29 10.11 -25.33
C HIS A 198 16.95 9.97 -24.57
N CYS A 199 16.85 8.92 -23.76
CA CYS A 199 15.67 8.57 -22.97
C CYS A 199 15.57 9.40 -21.68
N ARG A 200 16.69 9.96 -21.21
CA ARG A 200 16.80 10.60 -19.89
C ARG A 200 15.86 11.80 -19.74
N GLY A 201 15.70 12.60 -20.78
CA GLY A 201 14.77 13.74 -20.79
C GLY A 201 13.29 13.35 -20.79
N LEU A 202 12.96 12.12 -21.23
CA LEU A 202 11.58 11.62 -21.36
C LEU A 202 11.16 10.70 -20.21
N ARG A 203 12.10 9.92 -19.65
CA ARG A 203 11.84 8.84 -18.68
C ARG A 203 12.52 9.05 -17.32
N GLY A 204 13.32 10.11 -17.19
CA GLY A 204 14.09 10.42 -15.99
C GLY A 204 15.43 9.70 -15.93
N GLY A 205 15.99 9.59 -14.73
CA GLY A 205 17.28 8.95 -14.46
C GLY A 205 17.26 7.42 -14.56
N ASN A 206 18.32 6.78 -14.08
CA ASN A 206 18.41 5.33 -13.94
C ASN A 206 17.31 4.84 -12.97
N ARG A 207 16.91 3.57 -13.12
CA ARG A 207 15.83 2.96 -12.33
C ARG A 207 16.30 1.64 -11.72
N ILE A 208 15.70 1.27 -10.61
CA ILE A 208 15.90 -0.01 -9.95
C ILE A 208 14.61 -0.82 -10.05
N ARG A 209 14.71 -2.08 -10.47
CA ARG A 209 13.60 -3.03 -10.43
C ARG A 209 13.87 -4.06 -9.34
N LEU A 210 12.89 -4.26 -8.47
CA LEU A 210 12.84 -5.41 -7.57
C LEU A 210 12.04 -6.49 -8.30
N ASP A 211 12.44 -7.75 -8.18
CA ASP A 211 11.64 -8.85 -8.72
C ASP A 211 10.28 -8.95 -7.99
N TYR A 212 9.41 -9.79 -8.53
CA TYR A 212 8.11 -10.07 -7.94
C TYR A 212 8.22 -10.72 -6.57
N LEU A 213 7.33 -10.30 -5.67
CA LEU A 213 7.20 -10.84 -4.33
C LEU A 213 6.02 -11.81 -4.28
N ASP A 214 6.13 -12.91 -3.54
CA ASP A 214 4.93 -13.58 -3.05
C ASP A 214 4.38 -12.88 -1.80
N ALA A 215 3.31 -13.42 -1.22
CA ALA A 215 2.66 -12.82 -0.07
C ALA A 215 3.54 -12.81 1.18
N ASP A 216 4.24 -13.91 1.46
CA ASP A 216 5.12 -14.04 2.63
C ASP A 216 6.29 -13.06 2.53
N ASP A 217 6.90 -12.99 1.36
CA ASP A 217 7.99 -12.08 1.04
C ASP A 217 7.58 -10.61 1.21
N ALA A 218 6.40 -10.23 0.71
CA ALA A 218 5.87 -8.88 0.88
C ALA A 218 5.64 -8.51 2.35
N LEU A 219 5.16 -9.45 3.17
CA LEU A 219 4.99 -9.26 4.61
C LEU A 219 6.33 -9.12 5.34
N LEU A 220 7.31 -9.96 5.01
CA LEU A 220 8.66 -9.87 5.59
C LEU A 220 9.31 -8.51 5.31
N LEU A 221 9.19 -8.02 4.07
CA LEU A 221 9.66 -6.69 3.70
C LEU A 221 8.90 -5.58 4.45
N ALA A 222 7.57 -5.66 4.50
CA ALA A 222 6.75 -4.69 5.24
C ALA A 222 7.16 -4.62 6.72
N ASP A 223 7.37 -5.77 7.36
CA ASP A 223 7.79 -5.86 8.75
C ASP A 223 9.20 -5.32 8.98
N ALA A 224 10.15 -5.60 8.07
CA ALA A 224 11.49 -5.04 8.15
C ALA A 224 11.47 -3.50 8.12
N LEU A 225 10.66 -2.92 7.24
CA LEU A 225 10.46 -1.46 7.17
C LEU A 225 9.82 -0.90 8.44
N HIS A 226 8.86 -1.61 9.04
CA HIS A 226 8.26 -1.23 10.31
C HIS A 226 9.24 -1.24 11.49
N ARG A 227 10.05 -2.29 11.62
CA ARG A 227 11.04 -2.40 12.71
C ARG A 227 12.09 -1.30 12.64
N ASN A 228 12.55 -0.96 11.44
CA ASN A 228 13.62 0.02 11.25
C ASN A 228 13.12 1.46 11.37
N THR A 229 11.87 1.75 10.98
CA THR A 229 11.25 3.06 11.26
C THR A 229 11.05 3.30 12.75
N ALA A 230 10.63 2.28 13.51
CA ALA A 230 10.52 2.37 14.97
C ALA A 230 11.86 2.61 15.66
N SER A 231 12.94 1.97 15.18
CA SER A 231 14.28 2.10 15.75
C SER A 231 14.92 3.48 15.49
N ALA A 232 14.67 4.07 14.31
CA ALA A 232 15.14 5.41 13.97
C ALA A 232 14.51 6.52 14.84
N GLY A 233 13.29 6.31 15.36
CA GLY A 233 12.61 7.24 16.26
C GLY A 233 13.10 7.21 17.72
N SER A 234 13.95 6.24 18.09
CA SER A 234 14.47 6.08 19.46
C SER A 234 15.87 6.68 19.67
N PHE A 235 16.51 7.21 18.62
CA PHE A 235 17.76 7.95 18.76
C PHE A 235 17.48 9.34 19.34
N ARG A 236 17.51 9.45 20.68
CA ARG A 236 17.69 10.74 21.35
C ARG A 236 19.09 11.27 21.00
N PRO A 237 19.25 12.55 20.64
CA PRO A 237 20.57 13.15 20.60
C PRO A 237 21.12 13.14 22.02
N SER A 238 22.16 12.36 22.26
CA SER A 238 23.00 12.48 23.45
C SER A 238 23.59 13.88 23.44
N SER A 239 23.40 14.57 24.55
CA SER A 239 23.88 15.92 24.84
C SER A 239 25.40 16.03 24.78
#